data_AF-A0A8E4W1Q4-F1
#
_entry.id   AF-A0A8E4W1Q4-F1
#
_cell.length_a   1.000
_cell.length_b   1.000
_cell.length_c   1.000
_cell.angle_alpha   90.00
_cell.angle_beta   90.00
_cell.angle_gamma   90.00
#
_symmetry.space_group_name_H-M   'P 1'
#
loop_
_entity.id
_entity.type
_entity.pdbx_description
1 polymer ?
#
loop_
_entity_poly.entity_id
_entity_poly.type
_entity_poly.pdbx_seq_one_letter_code
_entity_poly.pdbx_strand_id
1 'polypeptide(L)'
;MLADAADVVARLGRDLTADETARVRGLLEEASDLVVGFLLCTPTDPIPGPVVRVVSRMVARVFGLKYGPDEAPDPAVASVNAVMGPFQVNRQFDSDISDGEPWLSKKDRMKLGPFRCRRTVGNVGTSKW
;
A
#
# COMPACT_ATOMS: atom_id res chain seq x y z
N MET A 1 10.76 -8.56 -6.85
CA MET A 1 10.35 -8.16 -5.49
C MET A 1 10.92 -6.79 -5.19
N LEU A 2 10.14 -5.86 -4.63
CA LEU A 2 10.52 -4.44 -4.49
C LEU A 2 11.07 -4.05 -3.11
N ALA A 3 10.93 -4.91 -2.10
CA ALA A 3 11.46 -4.73 -0.74
C ALA A 3 11.80 -6.12 -0.18
N ASP A 4 12.57 -6.18 0.90
CA ASP A 4 12.97 -7.45 1.54
C ASP A 4 12.37 -7.61 2.95
N ALA A 5 12.44 -8.83 3.51
CA ALA A 5 11.99 -9.14 4.86
C ALA A 5 12.68 -8.27 5.92
N ALA A 6 13.95 -7.91 5.71
CA ALA A 6 14.67 -6.98 6.58
C ALA A 6 14.01 -5.60 6.68
N ASP A 7 13.44 -5.10 5.57
CA ASP A 7 12.70 -3.83 5.57
C ASP A 7 11.40 -3.92 6.38
N VAL A 8 10.77 -5.10 6.40
CA VAL A 8 9.56 -5.39 7.19
C VAL A 8 9.91 -5.47 8.68
N VAL A 9 11.00 -6.14 9.05
CA VAL A 9 11.50 -6.21 10.44
C VAL A 9 11.84 -4.81 10.96
N ALA A 10 12.60 -4.03 10.19
CA ALA A 10 12.95 -2.65 10.54
C ALA A 10 11.71 -1.77 10.75
N ARG A 11 10.61 -2.08 10.05
CA ARG A 11 9.31 -1.41 10.19
C ARG A 11 8.52 -1.84 11.41
N LEU A 12 8.50 -3.13 11.69
CA LEU A 12 7.80 -3.69 12.84
C LEU A 12 8.49 -3.32 14.17
N GLY A 13 9.80 -3.05 14.13
CA GLY A 13 10.60 -2.79 15.33
C GLY A 13 10.79 -4.04 16.19
N ARG A 14 10.48 -5.21 15.63
CA ARG A 14 10.64 -6.54 16.23
C ARG A 14 10.90 -7.56 15.12
N ASP A 15 11.46 -8.70 15.51
CA ASP A 15 11.62 -9.82 14.61
C ASP A 15 10.26 -10.43 14.20
N LEU A 16 10.26 -11.08 13.04
CA LEU A 16 9.11 -11.84 12.54
C LEU A 16 8.94 -13.11 13.38
N THR A 17 7.69 -13.46 13.68
CA THR A 17 7.39 -14.78 14.25
C THR A 17 7.59 -15.88 13.20
N ALA A 18 7.58 -17.15 13.61
CA ALA A 18 7.70 -18.28 12.68
C ALA A 18 6.58 -18.27 11.62
N ASP A 19 5.35 -17.98 12.03
CA ASP A 19 4.18 -17.92 11.13
C ASP A 19 4.22 -16.71 10.19
N GLU A 20 4.78 -15.59 10.63
CA GLU A 20 4.98 -14.40 9.79
C GLU A 20 6.11 -14.64 8.77
N THR A 21 7.18 -15.30 9.19
CA THR A 21 8.31 -15.66 8.31
C THR A 21 7.88 -16.58 7.18
N ALA A 22 6.96 -17.50 7.42
CA ALA A 22 6.41 -18.36 6.38
C ALA A 22 5.57 -17.59 5.34
N ARG A 23 4.92 -16.49 5.75
CA ARG A 23 3.99 -15.71 4.91
C ARG A 23 4.61 -14.47 4.25
N VAL A 24 5.68 -13.92 4.84
CA VAL A 24 6.24 -12.62 4.43
C VAL A 24 6.62 -12.56 2.95
N ARG A 25 7.13 -13.67 2.39
CA ARG A 25 7.50 -13.73 0.98
C ARG A 25 6.30 -13.54 0.05
N GLY A 26 5.22 -14.29 0.27
CA GLY A 26 4.00 -14.17 -0.53
C GLY A 26 3.39 -12.78 -0.45
N LEU A 27 3.32 -12.22 0.76
CA LEU A 27 2.82 -10.86 0.97
C LEU A 27 3.70 -9.78 0.30
N LEU A 28 5.02 -9.98 0.24
CA LEU A 28 5.93 -9.07 -0.46
C LEU A 28 5.80 -9.17 -1.99
N GLU A 29 5.48 -10.35 -2.52
CA GLU A 29 5.17 -10.56 -3.94
C GLU A 29 3.87 -9.83 -4.31
N GLU A 30 2.78 -10.09 -3.60
CA GLU A 30 1.48 -9.42 -3.79
C GLU A 30 1.58 -7.89 -3.65
N ALA A 31 2.27 -7.41 -2.61
CA ALA A 31 2.49 -5.98 -2.41
C ALA A 31 3.34 -5.37 -3.54
N SER A 32 4.31 -6.11 -4.07
CA SER A 32 5.10 -5.65 -5.22
C SER A 32 4.24 -5.53 -6.47
N ASP A 33 3.38 -6.50 -6.73
CA ASP A 33 2.49 -6.51 -7.91
C ASP A 33 1.50 -5.35 -7.88
N LEU A 34 0.91 -5.06 -6.71
CA LEU A 34 0.04 -3.89 -6.52
C LEU A 34 0.76 -2.57 -6.80
N VAL A 35 2.00 -2.46 -6.32
CA VAL A 35 2.81 -1.25 -6.53
C VAL A 35 3.21 -1.10 -8.00
N VAL A 36 3.64 -2.17 -8.66
CA VAL A 36 3.94 -2.17 -10.11
C VAL A 36 2.70 -1.80 -10.91
N GLY A 37 1.54 -2.38 -10.58
CA GLY A 37 0.25 -2.04 -11.18
C GLY A 37 -0.11 -0.56 -11.02
N PHE A 38 0.15 0.03 -9.85
CA PHE A 38 -0.07 1.46 -9.62
C PHE A 38 0.90 2.37 -10.39
N LEU A 39 2.17 1.98 -10.44
CA LEU A 39 3.23 2.73 -11.13
C LEU A 39 3.13 2.65 -12.65
N LEU A 40 2.49 1.60 -13.17
CA LEU A 40 2.37 1.28 -14.61
C LEU A 40 3.73 0.99 -15.28
N CYS A 41 4.73 0.65 -14.47
CA CYS A 41 6.06 0.26 -14.91
C CYS A 41 6.79 -0.44 -13.77
N THR A 42 7.84 -1.18 -14.14
CA THR A 42 8.75 -1.79 -13.18
C THR A 42 9.85 -0.79 -12.83
N PRO A 43 10.01 -0.40 -11.56
CA PRO A 43 11.16 0.38 -11.12
C PRO A 43 12.47 -0.32 -11.51
N THR A 44 13.42 0.42 -12.06
CA THR A 44 14.76 -0.08 -12.39
C THR A 44 15.71 0.12 -11.21
N ASP A 45 16.75 -0.71 -11.13
CA ASP A 45 17.76 -0.59 -10.09
C ASP A 45 18.61 0.68 -10.28
N PRO A 46 18.84 1.47 -9.22
CA PRO A 46 18.40 1.24 -7.83
C PRO A 46 16.92 1.58 -7.59
N ILE A 47 16.20 0.69 -6.90
CA ILE A 47 14.81 0.91 -6.51
C ILE A 47 14.71 2.16 -5.61
N PRO A 48 13.83 3.14 -5.92
CA PRO A 48 13.70 4.32 -5.09
C PRO A 48 13.27 3.97 -3.67
N GLY A 49 13.98 4.50 -2.67
CA GLY A 49 13.68 4.26 -1.24
C GLY A 49 12.21 4.51 -0.83
N PRO A 50 11.47 5.49 -1.39
CA PRO A 50 10.04 5.64 -1.14
C PRO A 50 9.19 4.42 -1.55
N VAL A 51 9.57 3.73 -2.63
CA VAL A 51 8.88 2.54 -3.13
C VAL A 51 9.08 1.37 -2.17
N VAL A 52 10.34 1.10 -1.79
CA VAL A 52 10.71 0.10 -0.77
C VAL A 52 9.93 0.35 0.53
N ARG A 53 9.87 1.62 0.95
CA ARG A 53 9.13 2.06 2.13
C ARG A 53 7.62 1.93 2.00
N VAL A 54 7.02 1.87 0.82
CA VAL A 54 5.58 1.62 0.72
C VAL A 54 5.29 0.13 0.78
N VAL A 55 6.06 -0.68 0.04
CA VAL A 55 5.91 -2.14 -0.01
C VAL A 55 6.07 -2.76 1.38
N SER A 56 7.16 -2.45 2.09
CA SER A 56 7.37 -2.96 3.46
C SER A 56 6.31 -2.46 4.46
N ARG A 57 5.68 -1.31 4.21
CA ARG A 57 4.60 -0.78 5.05
C ARG A 57 3.30 -1.53 4.82
N MET A 58 2.99 -1.89 3.58
CA MET A 58 1.79 -2.68 3.24
C MET A 58 1.84 -4.03 3.97
N VAL A 59 2.97 -4.73 3.91
CA VAL A 59 3.15 -6.02 4.59
C VAL A 59 3.17 -5.87 6.11
N ALA A 60 3.87 -4.88 6.66
CA ALA A 60 3.85 -4.64 8.10
C ALA A 60 2.43 -4.36 8.64
N ARG A 61 1.58 -3.72 7.83
CA ARG A 61 0.19 -3.44 8.21
C ARG A 61 -0.64 -4.72 8.32
N VAL A 62 -0.41 -5.71 7.45
CA VAL A 62 -1.04 -7.04 7.52
C VAL A 62 -0.67 -7.75 8.82
N PHE A 63 0.58 -7.63 9.27
CA PHE A 63 1.04 -8.19 10.55
C PHE A 63 0.64 -7.37 11.79
N GLY A 64 -0.31 -6.44 11.64
CA GLY A 64 -0.90 -5.74 12.76
C GLY A 64 0.01 -4.65 13.34
N LEU A 65 0.83 -3.99 12.51
CA LEU A 65 1.49 -2.75 12.89
C LEU A 65 0.40 -1.75 13.32
N LYS A 66 0.15 -1.67 14.63
CA LYS A 66 -0.69 -0.65 15.25
C LYS A 66 -0.03 0.68 14.93
N TYR A 67 -0.68 1.47 14.08
CA TYR A 67 -0.41 2.89 14.02
C TYR A 67 -0.48 3.43 15.46
N GLY A 68 0.44 4.33 15.81
CA GLY A 68 0.52 4.90 17.15
C GLY A 68 -0.84 5.46 17.61
N PRO A 69 -1.02 5.69 18.93
CA PRO A 69 -2.31 5.91 19.58
C PRO A 69 -3.21 7.01 18.98
N ASP A 70 -2.67 7.90 18.13
CA ASP A 70 -3.39 9.01 17.51
C ASP A 70 -3.71 8.85 16.00
N GLU A 71 -3.34 7.75 15.35
CA GLU A 71 -3.47 7.64 13.89
C GLU A 71 -4.30 6.43 13.41
N ALA A 72 -5.61 6.67 13.36
CA ALA A 72 -6.67 6.00 12.59
C ALA A 72 -7.52 4.92 13.31
N PRO A 73 -8.86 4.95 13.09
CA PRO A 73 -9.76 3.88 13.51
C PRO A 73 -9.44 2.60 12.72
N ASP A 74 -9.92 1.47 13.27
CA ASP A 74 -9.95 0.12 12.68
C ASP A 74 -9.70 0.11 11.16
N PRO A 75 -8.63 -0.56 10.65
CA PRO A 75 -8.21 -0.47 9.25
C PRO A 75 -9.32 -0.79 8.24
N ALA A 76 -10.35 -1.53 8.64
CA ALA A 76 -11.49 -1.87 7.81
C ALA A 76 -12.51 -0.73 7.63
N VAL A 77 -12.45 0.37 8.40
CA VAL A 77 -13.47 1.43 8.35
C VAL A 77 -13.07 2.53 7.35
N ALA A 78 -13.67 2.49 6.15
CA ALA A 78 -13.40 3.41 5.05
C ALA A 78 -14.00 4.82 5.26
N SER A 79 -15.13 4.91 5.98
CA SER A 79 -15.73 6.17 6.38
C SER A 79 -16.63 5.99 7.61
N VAL A 80 -16.65 7.00 8.47
CA VAL A 80 -17.60 7.10 9.60
C VAL A 80 -18.46 8.33 9.34
N ASN A 81 -19.66 8.12 8.82
CA ASN A 81 -20.67 9.18 8.75
C ASN A 81 -21.50 9.13 10.04
N ALA A 82 -21.28 10.10 10.93
CA ALA A 82 -22.10 10.30 12.11
C ALA A 82 -23.10 11.44 11.83
N VAL A 83 -24.35 11.08 11.56
CA VAL A 83 -25.45 12.05 11.44
C VAL A 83 -26.06 12.25 12.83
N MET A 84 -26.13 13.49 13.33
CA MET A 84 -26.79 13.80 14.60
C MET A 84 -28.32 13.65 14.46
N GLY A 85 -28.80 12.45 14.72
CA GLY A 85 -30.19 11.95 14.81
C GLY A 85 -30.16 10.59 15.53
N PRO A 86 -31.30 9.86 15.74
CA PRO A 86 -31.33 8.62 16.54
C PRO A 86 -30.23 7.66 16.06
N PHE A 87 -29.20 7.51 16.88
CA PHE A 87 -27.82 7.23 16.46
C PHE A 87 -27.69 6.02 15.53
N GLN A 88 -27.59 6.29 14.23
CA GLN A 88 -27.10 5.34 13.23
C GLN A 88 -25.64 5.67 12.93
N VAL A 89 -24.73 4.79 13.36
CA VAL A 89 -23.33 4.83 12.94
C VAL A 89 -23.22 3.91 11.73
N ASN A 90 -23.17 4.49 10.52
CA ASN A 90 -22.88 3.69 9.33
C ASN A 90 -21.36 3.57 9.19
N ARG A 91 -20.83 2.36 9.41
CA ARG A 91 -19.44 2.01 9.17
C ARG A 91 -19.36 1.34 7.81
N GLN A 92 -18.76 2.02 6.84
CA GLN A 92 -18.51 1.40 5.56
C GLN A 92 -17.22 0.58 5.68
N PHE A 93 -17.34 -0.73 5.58
CA PHE A 93 -16.20 -1.64 5.58
C PHE A 93 -15.65 -1.79 4.16
N ASP A 94 -14.34 -1.68 4.01
CA ASP A 94 -13.66 -1.96 2.74
C ASP A 94 -13.39 -3.47 2.65
N SER A 95 -14.07 -4.16 1.72
CA SER A 95 -13.94 -5.61 1.53
C SER A 95 -12.51 -6.03 1.18
N ASP A 96 -11.75 -5.14 0.53
CA ASP A 96 -10.38 -5.41 0.10
C ASP A 96 -9.40 -5.45 1.29
N ILE A 97 -9.82 -5.01 2.48
CA ILE A 97 -9.00 -4.98 3.70
C ILE A 97 -9.27 -6.22 4.59
N SER A 98 -10.42 -6.88 4.44
CA SER A 98 -10.81 -8.02 5.28
C SER A 98 -10.13 -9.35 4.93
N ASP A 99 -9.57 -9.49 3.74
CA ASP A 99 -9.01 -10.77 3.25
C ASP A 99 -7.58 -11.05 3.76
N GLY A 100 -6.99 -10.13 4.53
CA GLY A 100 -5.63 -10.30 5.06
C GLY A 100 -4.52 -10.07 4.03
N GLU A 101 -4.88 -9.61 2.84
CA GLU A 101 -3.95 -9.24 1.78
C GLU A 101 -3.37 -7.83 2.00
N PRO A 102 -2.18 -7.52 1.45
CA PRO A 102 -1.61 -6.17 1.52
C PRO A 102 -2.43 -5.18 0.68
N TRP A 103 -2.72 -3.99 1.20
CA TRP A 103 -3.50 -2.98 0.46
C TRP A 103 -2.81 -1.61 0.35
N LEU A 104 -3.07 -0.93 -0.78
CA LEU A 104 -2.60 0.43 -1.03
C LEU A 104 -3.52 1.45 -0.35
N SER A 105 -2.98 2.20 0.63
CA SER A 105 -3.72 3.32 1.21
C SER A 105 -3.67 4.57 0.33
N LYS A 106 -4.58 5.53 0.58
CA LYS A 106 -4.55 6.85 -0.08
C LYS A 106 -3.22 7.59 0.15
N LYS A 107 -2.67 7.49 1.37
CA LYS A 107 -1.36 8.09 1.72
C LYS A 107 -0.22 7.44 0.94
N ASP A 108 -0.27 6.12 0.74
CA ASP A 108 0.75 5.39 -0.01
C ASP A 108 0.69 5.74 -1.50
N ARG A 109 -0.51 5.85 -2.09
CA ARG A 109 -0.69 6.36 -3.46
C ARG A 109 -0.14 7.78 -3.65
N MET A 110 -0.29 8.65 -2.65
CA MET A 110 0.27 10.01 -2.70
C MET A 110 1.80 9.98 -2.73
N LYS A 111 2.44 9.10 -1.95
CA LYS A 111 3.90 8.91 -1.93
C LYS A 111 4.45 8.30 -3.22
N LEU A 112 3.70 7.38 -3.83
CA LEU A 112 4.06 6.74 -5.09
C LEU A 112 3.75 7.59 -6.32
N GLY A 113 2.89 8.60 -6.18
CA GLY A 113 2.44 9.48 -7.28
C GLY A 113 3.57 10.02 -8.17
N PRO A 114 4.68 10.53 -7.61
CA PRO A 114 5.80 11.04 -8.40
C PRO A 114 6.54 9.98 -9.23
N PHE A 115 6.46 8.71 -8.85
CA PHE A 115 7.20 7.61 -9.49
C PHE A 115 6.40 6.93 -10.60
N ARG A 116 5.16 7.36 -10.86
CA ARG A 116 4.31 6.75 -11.87
C ARG A 116 4.84 7.03 -13.27
N CYS A 117 5.01 5.99 -14.06
CA CYS A 117 5.28 6.10 -15.48
C CYS A 117 3.99 6.48 -16.21
N ARG A 118 3.68 7.78 -16.22
CA ARG A 118 2.61 8.30 -17.08
C ARG A 118 3.02 8.03 -18.52
N ARG A 119 2.18 7.32 -19.29
CA ARG A 119 2.27 7.32 -20.75
C ARG A 119 2.11 8.77 -21.21
N THR A 120 3.19 9.39 -21.66
CA THR A 120 3.14 10.71 -22.27
C THR A 120 2.49 10.53 -23.64
N VAL A 121 1.24 10.96 -23.79
CA VAL A 121 0.59 11.03 -25.10
C VAL A 121 1.11 12.31 -25.75
N GLY A 122 2.11 12.20 -26.62
CA GLY A 122 2.58 13.31 -27.43
C GLY A 122 1.71 13.44 -28.68
N ASN A 123 1.20 14.63 -28.96
CA ASN A 123 0.60 14.91 -30.26
C ASN A 123 1.68 14.79 -31.34
N VAL A 124 1.60 13.77 -32.19
CA VAL A 124 2.44 13.68 -33.38
C VAL A 124 1.86 14.65 -34.39
N GLY A 125 2.62 15.68 -34.74
CA GLY A 125 2.20 16.62 -35.78
C GLY A 125 2.02 15.87 -37.09
N THR A 126 0.78 15.74 -37.55
CA THR A 126 0.50 15.28 -38.91
C THR A 126 0.92 16.40 -39.87
N SER A 127 2.18 16.38 -40.30
CA SER A 127 2.63 17.25 -41.39
C SER A 127 1.77 16.93 -42.61
N LYS A 128 1.01 17.93 -43.07
CA LYS A 128 0.15 17.79 -44.25
C LYS A 128 1.03 17.46 -45.45
N TRP A 129 0.62 16.41 -46.17
CA TRP A 129 1.09 16.04 -47.50
C TRP A 129 0.86 17.18 -48.49
#